data_AF-A0A950HV23-F1
#
_entry.id   AF-A0A950HV23-F1
#
_cell.length_a   1.000
_cell.length_b   1.000
_cell.length_c   1.000
_cell.angle_alpha   90.00
_cell.angle_beta   90.00
_cell.angle_gamma   90.00
#
_symmetry.space_group_name_H-M   'P 1'
#
loop_
_entity.id
_entity.type
_entity.pdbx_description
1 polymer ?
#
loop_
_entity_poly.entity_id
_entity_poly.type
_entity_poly.pdbx_seq_one_letter_code
_entity_poly.pdbx_strand_id
1 'polypeptide(L)' 'MTRYSIFTILREAFRGQKGWTPAWREPEPKPQYDVVIVGGGGHGLATAHYLAAQHG' A
#
# COMPACT_ATOMS: atom_id res chain seq x y z
N MET A 1 10.47 -6.29 -1.69
CA MET A 1 10.00 -5.07 -1.00
C MET A 1 11.20 -4.41 -0.34
N THR A 2 11.41 -3.12 -0.56
CA THR A 2 12.47 -2.38 0.14
C THR A 2 12.15 -2.35 1.64
N ARG A 3 13.04 -2.93 2.46
CA ARG A 3 12.90 -2.86 3.92
C ARG A 3 13.21 -1.45 4.38
N TYR A 4 12.22 -0.77 4.95
CA TYR A 4 12.41 0.54 5.54
C TYR A 4 13.29 0.42 6.78
N SER A 5 14.38 1.17 6.82
CA SER A 5 15.29 1.29 7.96
C SER A 5 16.05 2.62 7.86
N ILE A 6 16.62 3.07 8.98
CA ILE A 6 17.43 4.29 9.01
C ILE A 6 18.61 4.19 8.01
N PHE A 7 19.26 3.03 7.94
CA PHE A 7 20.33 2.78 6.97
C PHE A 7 19.85 2.86 5.52
N THR A 8 18.66 2.31 5.22
CA THR A 8 18.05 2.39 3.88
C THR A 8 17.76 3.84 3.51
N ILE A 9 17.20 4.62 4.43
CA ILE A 9 16.86 6.03 4.20
C ILE A 9 18.12 6.85 3.95
N LEU A 10 19.16 6.70 4.77
CA LEU A 10 20.45 7.39 4.57
C LEU A 10 21.05 7.01 3.21
N ARG A 11 21.09 5.71 2.89
CA ARG A 11 21.60 5.22 1.60
C ARG A 11 20.84 5.82 0.42
N GLU A 12 19.50 5.84 0.47
CA GLU A 12 18.70 6.39 -0.62
C GLU A 12 18.76 7.92 -0.69
N ALA A 13 18.99 8.61 0.44
CA ALA A 13 19.27 10.04 0.46
C ALA A 13 20.55 10.38 -0.33
N PHE A 14 21.62 9.59 -0.16
CA PHE A 14 22.85 9.74 -0.96
C PHE A 14 22.69 9.28 -2.42
N ARG A 15 21.74 8.37 -2.72
CA ARG A 15 21.49 7.83 -4.08
C ARG A 15 20.40 8.56 -4.85
N GLY A 16 19.88 9.67 -4.31
CA GLY A 16 18.84 10.47 -4.97
C GLY A 16 17.49 9.74 -5.09
N GLN A 17 17.12 8.93 -4.10
CA GLN A 17 15.83 8.24 -4.00
C GLN A 17 15.49 7.27 -5.16
N LYS A 18 16.50 6.72 -5.84
CA LYS A 18 16.29 5.84 -7.01
C LYS A 18 16.12 4.35 -6.68
N GLY A 19 16.42 3.91 -5.46
CA GLY A 19 16.39 2.51 -5.05
C GLY A 19 15.08 2.03 -4.43
N TRP A 20 14.03 2.85 -4.44
CA TRP A 20 12.73 2.45 -3.91
C TRP A 20 11.99 1.52 -4.86
N THR A 21 11.44 0.43 -4.33
CA THR A 21 10.42 -0.35 -5.02
C THR A 21 9.03 0.24 -4.73
N PRO A 22 8.04 0.08 -5.63
CA PRO A 22 6.66 0.48 -5.38
C PRO A 22 6.15 -0.04 -4.02
N ALA A 23 5.50 0.83 -3.25
CA ALA A 23 5.01 0.50 -1.90
C ALA A 23 3.73 -0.34 -1.94
N TRP A 24 2.92 -0.17 -2.97
CA TRP A 24 1.70 -0.94 -3.22
C TRP A 24 1.71 -1.49 -4.65
N ARG A 25 0.90 -2.53 -4.83
CA ARG A 25 0.65 -3.14 -6.14
C ARG A 25 -0.33 -2.25 -6.92
N GLU A 26 -0.22 -2.26 -8.23
CA GLU A 26 -1.19 -1.64 -9.15
C GLU A 26 -1.86 -2.73 -9.99
N PRO A 27 -2.76 -3.53 -9.41
CA PRO A 27 -3.45 -4.58 -10.12
C PRO A 27 -4.63 -4.02 -10.93
N GLU A 28 -4.91 -4.62 -12.08
CA GLU A 28 -6.19 -4.43 -12.77
C GLU A 28 -7.35 -4.87 -11.85
N PRO A 29 -8.48 -4.14 -11.81
CA PRO A 29 -9.65 -4.56 -11.06
C PRO A 29 -10.13 -5.95 -11.48
N LYS A 30 -10.47 -6.78 -10.49
CA LYS A 30 -11.12 -8.07 -10.71
C LYS A 30 -12.52 -7.82 -11.29
N PRO A 31 -13.07 -8.79 -12.05
CA PRO A 31 -14.43 -8.67 -12.57
C PRO A 31 -15.49 -8.68 -11.45
N GLN A 32 -15.17 -9.17 -10.25
CA GLN A 32 -16.11 -9.33 -9.14
C GLN A 32 -15.44 -9.10 -7.78
N TYR A 33 -16.21 -8.53 -6.86
CA TYR A 33 -15.84 -8.26 -5.47
C TYR A 33 -17.09 -8.43 -4.57
N ASP A 34 -16.92 -8.97 -3.36
CA ASP A 34 -18.01 -9.00 -2.37
C ASP A 34 -18.39 -7.59 -1.91
N VAL A 35 -17.39 -6.71 -1.81
CA VAL A 35 -17.56 -5.29 -1.43
C VAL A 35 -16.64 -4.41 -2.28
N VAL A 36 -17.20 -3.32 -2.81
CA VAL A 36 -16.45 -2.24 -3.48
C VAL A 36 -16.54 -0.99 -2.63
N ILE A 37 -15.38 -0.44 -2.24
CA ILE A 37 -15.29 0.80 -1.46
C ILE A 37 -14.93 1.94 -2.42
N VAL A 38 -15.83 2.91 -2.55
CA VAL A 38 -15.60 4.10 -3.37
C VAL A 38 -15.00 5.22 -2.51
N GLY A 39 -13.73 5.55 -2.79
CA GLY A 39 -12.97 6.58 -2.08
C GLY A 39 -11.83 6.01 -1.23
N GLY A 40 -10.58 6.24 -1.66
CA GLY A 40 -9.36 5.75 -1.01
C GLY A 40 -8.81 6.65 0.11
N GLY A 41 -9.67 7.44 0.76
CA GLY A 41 -9.28 8.27 1.91
C GLY A 41 -9.19 7.47 3.21
N GLY A 42 -8.86 8.14 4.32
CA GLY A 42 -8.68 7.48 5.63
C GLY A 42 -9.87 6.62 6.05
N HIS A 43 -11.10 7.10 5.85
CA HIS A 43 -12.31 6.33 6.16
C HIS A 43 -12.46 5.09 5.27
N GLY A 44 -12.27 5.22 3.96
CA GLY A 44 -12.40 4.08 3.03
C GLY A 44 -11.36 3.00 3.30
N LEU A 45 -10.10 3.39 3.55
CA LEU A 45 -9.04 2.45 3.90
C LEU A 45 -9.25 1.81 5.28
N ALA A 46 -9.75 2.56 6.28
CA ALA A 46 -10.09 2.01 7.58
C ALA A 46 -11.23 0.98 7.47
N THR A 47 -12.27 1.26 6.67
CA THR A 47 -13.35 0.32 6.38
C THR A 47 -12.81 -0.94 5.69
N ALA A 48 -11.95 -0.79 4.67
CA ALA A 48 -11.33 -1.92 3.98
C ALA A 48 -10.53 -2.81 4.94
N HIS A 49 -9.74 -2.18 5.81
CA HIS A 49 -8.96 -2.87 6.83
C HIS A 49 -9.84 -3.62 7.83
N TYR A 50 -10.89 -2.97 8.35
CA TYR A 50 -11.81 -3.61 9.30
C TYR A 50 -12.53 -4.80 8.68
N LEU A 51 -13.05 -4.65 7.45
CA LEU A 51 -13.71 -5.74 6.72
C LEU A 51 -12.76 -6.92 6.52
N ALA A 52 -11.53 -6.67 6.07
CA ALA A 52 -10.54 -7.73 5.90
C ALA A 52 -10.16 -8.42 7.23
N ALA A 53 -10.10 -7.68 8.35
CA ALA A 53 -9.70 -8.23 9.64
C ALA A 53 -10.81 -8.99 10.37
N GLN A 54 -12.08 -8.65 10.14
CA GLN A 54 -13.22 -9.21 10.88
C GLN A 54 -14.12 -10.13 10.05
N HIS A 55 -14.08 -9.99 8.73
CA HIS A 55 -14.97 -10.69 7.80
C HIS A 55 -14.22 -11.34 6.62
N GLY A 56 -12.89 -11.26 6.60
CA GLY A 56 -12.00 -11.78 5.56
C GLY A 56 -11.20 -13.01 5.97
#